data_AF-A0A842KPK6-F1
#
_entry.id   AF-A0A842KPK6-F1
#
_cell.length_a   1.000
_cell.length_b   1.000
_cell.length_c   1.000
_cell.angle_alpha   90.00
_cell.angle_beta   90.00
_cell.angle_gamma   90.00
#
_symmetry.space_group_name_H-M   'P 1'
#
loop_
_entity.id
_entity.type
_entity.pdbx_description
1 polymer ?
#
loop_
_entity_poly.entity_id
_entity_poly.type
_entity_poly.pdbx_seq_one_letter_code
_entity_poly.pdbx_strand_id
1 'polypeptide(L)'
;EAQQRLRTFRVETPQVEEAKRLLLEYGAIEIGIEDVSILLDFKKTINPTLLFEYLSRNSIDLKNVEIITENKIRLRTSQVEEAKRLLSECGSVELSIENGSILVDFEETVTPTQLLEYFNENSINVRGIKIITETKREFRKIILSKGASS
;
A
#
# COMPACT_ATOMS: atom_id res chain seq x y z
N GLU A 1 9.33 5.27 -23.62
CA GLU A 1 9.76 4.39 -22.52
C GLU A 1 8.53 3.86 -21.80
N ALA A 2 8.44 2.55 -21.58
CA ALA A 2 7.36 2.01 -20.76
C ALA A 2 7.63 2.43 -19.31
N GLN A 3 6.78 3.29 -18.74
CA GLN A 3 6.79 3.55 -17.29
C GLN A 3 6.71 2.18 -16.59
N GLN A 4 7.77 1.82 -15.87
CA GLN A 4 7.77 0.60 -15.06
C GLN A 4 6.71 0.78 -13.99
N ARG A 5 5.58 0.09 -14.14
CA ARG A 5 4.50 0.05 -13.15
C ARG A 5 5.07 -0.30 -11.78
N LEU A 6 5.09 0.66 -10.88
CA LEU A 6 5.41 0.45 -9.48
C LEU A 6 4.32 -0.45 -8.90
N ARG A 7 4.72 -1.53 -8.23
CA ARG A 7 3.79 -2.47 -7.59
C ARG A 7 3.92 -2.31 -6.11
N THR A 8 2.80 -2.04 -5.45
CA THR A 8 2.73 -2.00 -4.01
C THR A 8 2.57 -3.41 -3.45
N PHE A 9 3.46 -3.74 -2.52
CA PHE A 9 3.40 -4.96 -1.75
C PHE A 9 2.81 -4.68 -0.38
N ARG A 10 1.94 -5.56 0.10
CA ARG A 10 1.55 -5.60 1.50
C ARG A 10 2.20 -6.80 2.16
N VAL A 11 2.99 -6.55 3.19
CA VAL A 11 3.61 -7.57 4.04
C VAL A 11 2.96 -7.52 5.41
N GLU A 12 2.30 -8.59 5.81
CA GLU A 12 1.69 -8.69 7.14
C GLU A 12 2.61 -9.48 8.07
N THR A 13 3.03 -8.87 9.18
CA THR A 13 3.91 -9.49 10.17
C THR A 13 3.76 -8.83 11.55
N PRO A 14 3.86 -9.58 12.66
CA PRO A 14 3.97 -8.98 13.99
C PRO A 14 5.30 -8.25 14.21
N GLN A 15 6.32 -8.47 13.37
CA GLN A 15 7.67 -7.91 13.51
C GLN A 15 7.84 -6.64 12.64
N VAL A 16 6.92 -5.69 12.75
CA VAL A 16 6.80 -4.54 11.84
C VAL A 16 8.10 -3.73 11.71
N GLU A 17 8.72 -3.34 12.82
CA GLU A 17 9.93 -2.50 12.81
C GLU A 17 11.13 -3.19 12.17
N GLU A 18 11.35 -4.47 12.50
CA GLU A 18 12.48 -5.23 11.96
C GLU A 18 12.26 -5.57 10.48
N ALA A 19 11.04 -5.94 10.11
CA ALA A 19 10.69 -6.16 8.71
C ALA A 19 10.86 -4.88 7.89
N LYS A 20 10.42 -3.72 8.40
CA LYS A 20 10.63 -2.41 7.76
C LYS A 20 12.10 -2.15 7.48
N ARG A 21 12.98 -2.35 8.48
CA ARG A 21 14.43 -2.17 8.32
C ARG A 21 14.98 -3.04 7.19
N LEU A 22 14.65 -4.33 7.20
CA LEU A 22 15.08 -5.29 6.17
C LEU A 22 14.53 -4.94 4.78
N LEU A 23 13.31 -4.43 4.68
CA LEU A 23 12.67 -4.02 3.44
C LEU A 23 13.35 -2.79 2.83
N LEU A 24 13.75 -1.82 3.65
CA LEU A 24 14.58 -0.69 3.22
C LEU A 24 15.94 -1.17 2.69
N GLU A 25 16.60 -2.08 3.42
CA GLU A 25 17.87 -2.70 2.98
C GLU A 25 17.70 -3.48 1.66
N TYR A 26 16.54 -4.12 1.46
CA TYR A 26 16.20 -4.83 0.23
C TYR A 26 15.89 -3.90 -0.96
N GLY A 27 15.69 -2.61 -0.70
CA GLY A 27 15.50 -1.57 -1.71
C GLY A 27 14.07 -1.03 -1.84
N ALA A 28 13.25 -1.19 -0.81
CA ALA A 28 11.96 -0.50 -0.73
C ALA A 28 12.19 1.02 -0.69
N ILE A 29 11.39 1.78 -1.44
CA ILE A 29 11.55 3.23 -1.59
C ILE A 29 10.47 4.03 -0.88
N GLU A 30 9.39 3.37 -0.54
CA GLU A 30 8.24 3.95 0.11
C GLU A 30 7.71 2.92 1.09
N ILE A 31 7.46 3.33 2.33
CA ILE A 31 6.95 2.43 3.36
C ILE A 31 5.85 3.12 4.17
N GLY A 32 4.63 2.63 4.01
CA GLY A 32 3.52 2.90 4.92
C GLY A 32 3.36 1.77 5.94
N ILE A 33 3.05 2.10 7.18
CA ILE A 33 2.69 1.12 8.22
C ILE A 33 1.21 1.30 8.56
N GLU A 34 0.46 0.19 8.48
CA GLU A 34 -0.95 0.10 8.88
C GLU A 34 -1.11 -1.08 9.84
N ASP A 35 -1.16 -0.82 11.15
CA ASP A 35 -1.21 -1.82 12.22
C ASP A 35 -0.06 -2.86 12.14
N VAL A 36 -0.34 -4.05 11.63
CA VAL A 36 0.61 -5.16 11.44
C VAL A 36 1.00 -5.35 9.97
N SER A 37 0.59 -4.43 9.11
CA SER A 37 0.85 -4.45 7.68
C SER A 37 1.85 -3.38 7.29
N ILE A 38 2.77 -3.74 6.42
CA ILE A 38 3.73 -2.85 5.80
C ILE A 38 3.38 -2.76 4.32
N LEU A 39 2.99 -1.57 3.88
CA LEU A 39 2.80 -1.22 2.47
C LEU A 39 4.12 -0.70 1.93
N LEU A 40 4.57 -1.22 0.79
CA LEU A 40 5.85 -0.81 0.25
C LEU A 40 5.96 -0.90 -1.27
N ASP A 41 6.71 0.03 -1.84
CA ASP A 41 7.00 0.11 -3.27
C ASP A 41 8.49 -0.13 -3.55
N PHE A 42 8.79 -0.66 -4.74
CA PHE A 42 10.15 -0.84 -5.25
C PHE A 42 10.34 -0.14 -6.58
N LYS A 43 11.47 0.55 -6.77
CA LYS A 43 11.85 1.18 -8.06
C LYS A 43 12.05 0.20 -9.22
N LYS A 44 12.12 -1.10 -8.92
CA LYS A 44 12.34 -2.17 -9.88
C LYS A 44 11.33 -3.28 -9.63
N THR A 45 10.99 -4.02 -10.67
CA THR A 45 10.15 -5.21 -10.52
C THR A 45 10.82 -6.21 -9.57
N ILE A 46 10.16 -6.49 -8.46
CA ILE A 46 10.58 -7.52 -7.50
C ILE A 46 9.78 -8.80 -7.74
N ASN A 47 10.48 -9.93 -7.70
CA ASN A 47 9.82 -11.23 -7.64
C ASN A 47 9.29 -11.45 -6.20
N PRO A 48 7.98 -11.62 -6.01
CA PRO A 48 7.38 -11.79 -4.68
C PRO A 48 7.92 -13.02 -3.93
N THR A 49 8.28 -14.10 -4.64
CA THR A 49 8.90 -15.29 -4.02
C THR A 49 10.28 -14.97 -3.45
N LEU A 50 11.08 -14.14 -4.12
CA LEU A 50 12.39 -13.76 -3.61
C LEU A 50 12.29 -12.84 -2.39
N LEU A 51 11.33 -11.91 -2.40
CA LEU A 51 11.03 -11.07 -1.24
C LEU A 51 10.63 -11.90 -0.02
N PHE A 52 9.74 -12.87 -0.24
CA PHE A 52 9.30 -13.81 0.78
C PHE A 52 10.47 -14.62 1.36
N GLU A 53 11.30 -15.19 0.49
CA GLU A 53 12.47 -15.98 0.91
C GLU A 53 13.47 -15.12 1.69
N TYR A 54 13.70 -13.88 1.25
CA TYR A 54 14.59 -12.95 1.93
C TYR A 54 14.12 -12.66 3.37
N LEU A 55 12.85 -12.31 3.55
CA LEU A 55 12.27 -12.05 4.88
C LEU A 55 12.28 -13.32 5.76
N SER A 56 11.93 -14.48 5.17
CA SER A 56 11.95 -15.77 5.88
C SER A 56 13.34 -16.16 6.35
N ARG A 57 14.38 -15.95 5.51
CA ARG A 57 15.79 -16.23 5.86
C ARG A 57 16.29 -15.31 6.98
N ASN A 58 15.72 -14.11 7.11
CA ASN A 58 16.00 -13.17 8.19
C ASN A 58 15.09 -13.36 9.40
N SER A 59 14.42 -14.51 9.54
CA SER A 59 13.58 -14.86 10.69
C SER A 59 12.40 -13.90 10.93
N ILE A 60 11.86 -13.30 9.87
CA ILE A 60 10.58 -12.59 9.92
C ILE A 60 9.45 -13.61 9.79
N ASP A 61 8.58 -13.66 10.81
CA ASP A 61 7.32 -14.41 10.78
C ASP A 61 6.32 -13.67 9.91
N LEU A 62 6.14 -14.17 8.70
CA LEU A 62 5.20 -13.61 7.73
C LEU A 62 3.83 -14.25 7.93
N LYS A 63 2.79 -13.44 7.99
CA LYS A 63 1.41 -13.95 7.90
C LYS A 63 0.95 -13.99 6.46
N ASN A 64 1.26 -12.95 5.70
CA ASN A 64 0.82 -12.80 4.33
C ASN A 64 1.74 -11.88 3.52
N VAL A 65 1.82 -12.11 2.21
CA VAL A 65 2.46 -11.21 1.24
C VAL A 65 1.55 -11.09 0.03
N GLU A 66 1.03 -9.89 -0.19
CA GLU A 66 0.08 -9.57 -1.26
C GLU A 66 0.67 -8.52 -2.20
N ILE A 67 0.28 -8.57 -3.47
CA ILE A 67 0.46 -7.44 -4.39
C ILE A 67 -0.87 -6.73 -4.47
N ILE A 68 -0.87 -5.45 -4.13
CA ILE A 68 -2.01 -4.57 -4.39
C ILE A 68 -1.85 -4.06 -5.82
N THR A 69 -2.87 -4.25 -6.64
CA THR A 69 -2.85 -3.82 -8.03
C THR A 69 -3.66 -2.55 -8.24
N GLU A 70 -4.75 -2.39 -7.50
CA GLU A 70 -5.67 -1.25 -7.59
C GLU A 70 -6.29 -1.02 -6.20
N ASN A 71 -6.64 0.23 -5.89
CA ASN A 71 -7.39 0.52 -4.68
C ASN A 71 -8.35 1.72 -4.82
N LYS A 72 -9.52 1.56 -4.20
CA LYS A 72 -10.52 2.61 -4.03
C LYS A 72 -10.35 3.25 -2.66
N ILE A 73 -10.25 4.56 -2.62
CA ILE A 73 -10.02 5.32 -1.40
C ILE A 73 -11.18 6.29 -1.15
N ARG A 74 -11.56 6.41 0.11
CA ARG A 74 -12.44 7.46 0.63
C ARG A 74 -11.61 8.48 1.39
N LEU A 75 -11.68 9.71 0.94
CA LEU A 75 -11.07 10.88 1.54
C LEU A 75 -12.12 11.76 2.20
N ARG A 76 -11.85 12.24 3.41
CA ARG A 76 -12.65 13.26 4.09
C ARG A 76 -11.83 14.53 4.23
N THR A 77 -12.33 15.63 3.67
CA THR A 77 -11.74 16.96 3.77
C THR A 77 -12.84 18.00 3.67
N SER A 78 -12.62 19.18 4.27
CA SER A 78 -13.47 20.34 4.03
C SER A 78 -13.12 21.08 2.74
N GLN A 79 -11.97 20.78 2.13
CA GLN A 79 -11.45 21.42 0.90
C GLN A 79 -11.73 20.53 -0.31
N VAL A 80 -13.02 20.27 -0.57
CA VAL A 80 -13.46 19.23 -1.52
C VAL A 80 -13.06 19.54 -2.95
N GLU A 81 -13.22 20.79 -3.40
CA GLU A 81 -12.93 21.17 -4.78
C GLU A 81 -11.41 21.20 -5.07
N GLU A 82 -10.59 21.75 -4.17
CA GLU A 82 -9.13 21.68 -4.34
C GLU A 82 -8.63 20.24 -4.29
N ALA A 83 -9.13 19.42 -3.35
CA ALA A 83 -8.73 18.03 -3.26
C ALA A 83 -9.12 17.24 -4.52
N LYS A 84 -10.32 17.47 -5.05
CA LYS A 84 -10.77 16.85 -6.30
C LYS A 84 -9.84 17.21 -7.47
N ARG A 85 -9.44 18.48 -7.59
CA ARG A 85 -8.51 18.92 -8.63
C ARG A 85 -7.17 18.19 -8.54
N LEU A 86 -6.58 18.14 -7.35
CA LEU A 86 -5.29 17.45 -7.13
C LEU A 86 -5.38 15.95 -7.40
N LEU A 87 -6.48 15.30 -7.02
CA LEU A 87 -6.70 13.88 -7.31
C LEU A 87 -6.78 13.60 -8.82
N SER A 88 -7.42 14.49 -9.59
CA SER A 88 -7.45 14.40 -11.05
C SER A 88 -6.07 14.56 -11.68
N GLU A 89 -5.19 15.35 -11.08
CA GLU A 89 -3.79 15.50 -11.51
C GLU A 89 -2.92 14.28 -11.13
N CYS A 90 -3.35 13.50 -10.12
CA CYS A 90 -2.65 12.33 -9.59
C CYS A 90 -3.02 11.01 -10.30
N GLY A 91 -3.71 11.07 -11.45
CA GLY A 91 -4.07 9.88 -12.24
C GLY A 91 -5.31 9.12 -11.74
N SER A 92 -6.23 9.80 -11.05
CA SER A 92 -7.52 9.19 -10.68
C SER A 92 -8.33 8.76 -11.91
N VAL A 93 -8.85 7.54 -11.90
CA VAL A 93 -9.66 6.97 -12.99
C VAL A 93 -11.12 7.38 -12.85
N GLU A 94 -11.62 7.36 -11.62
CA GLU A 94 -13.00 7.69 -11.30
C GLU A 94 -13.04 8.47 -9.99
N LEU A 95 -13.86 9.52 -9.93
CA LEU A 95 -13.98 10.37 -8.75
C LEU A 95 -15.45 10.72 -8.54
N SER A 96 -15.97 10.41 -7.35
CA SER A 96 -17.33 10.73 -6.95
C SER A 96 -17.37 11.38 -5.57
N ILE A 97 -18.42 12.18 -5.31
CA ILE A 97 -18.60 12.87 -4.04
C ILE A 97 -19.85 12.31 -3.39
N GLU A 98 -19.70 11.77 -2.19
CA GLU A 98 -20.80 11.18 -1.42
C GLU A 98 -20.69 11.61 0.05
N ASN A 99 -21.77 12.19 0.58
CA ASN A 99 -21.89 12.53 2.02
C ASN A 99 -20.67 13.30 2.58
N GLY A 100 -20.18 14.31 1.85
CA GLY A 100 -19.03 15.12 2.26
C GLY A 100 -17.68 14.37 2.23
N SER A 101 -17.63 13.23 1.56
CA SER A 101 -16.40 12.47 1.31
C SER A 101 -16.16 12.37 -0.20
N ILE A 102 -14.89 12.36 -0.59
CA ILE A 102 -14.46 12.07 -1.95
C ILE A 102 -14.15 10.57 -2.04
N LEU A 103 -14.78 9.89 -2.97
CA LEU A 103 -14.39 8.54 -3.39
C LEU A 103 -13.54 8.68 -4.65
N VAL A 104 -12.40 8.00 -4.65
CA VAL A 104 -11.47 8.01 -5.76
C VAL A 104 -10.99 6.60 -6.05
N ASP A 105 -10.99 6.25 -7.34
CA ASP A 105 -10.39 5.04 -7.87
C ASP A 105 -9.08 5.40 -8.57
N PHE A 106 -8.02 4.63 -8.30
CA PHE A 106 -6.71 4.85 -8.88
C PHE A 106 -6.32 3.67 -9.78
N GLU A 107 -5.75 4.00 -10.94
CA GLU A 107 -5.25 3.03 -11.91
C GLU A 107 -3.96 2.34 -11.43
N GLU A 108 -3.23 3.04 -10.56
CA GLU A 108 -2.06 2.53 -9.83
C GLU A 108 -2.36 2.54 -8.32
N THR A 109 -1.68 1.71 -7.55
CA THR A 109 -1.92 1.69 -6.10
C THR A 109 -1.40 2.98 -5.48
N VAL A 110 -2.27 3.67 -4.73
CA VAL A 110 -1.90 4.85 -3.94
C VAL A 110 -2.13 4.53 -2.47
N THR A 111 -1.08 4.56 -1.67
CA THR A 111 -1.19 4.32 -0.22
C THR A 111 -1.81 5.53 0.50
N PRO A 112 -2.49 5.32 1.64
CA PRO A 112 -2.98 6.44 2.46
C PRO A 112 -1.88 7.39 2.89
N THR A 113 -0.67 6.89 3.16
CA THR A 113 0.48 7.71 3.54
C THR A 113 0.93 8.60 2.38
N GLN A 114 1.11 8.06 1.17
CA GLN A 114 1.41 8.83 -0.04
C GLN A 114 0.39 9.96 -0.23
N LEU A 115 -0.89 9.61 -0.10
CA LEU A 115 -1.96 10.56 -0.32
C LEU A 115 -2.00 11.65 0.76
N LEU A 116 -1.73 11.30 2.02
CA LEU A 116 -1.60 12.27 3.11
C LEU A 116 -0.41 13.21 2.89
N GLU A 117 0.76 12.69 2.51
CA GLU A 117 1.95 13.49 2.24
C GLU A 117 1.70 14.46 1.08
N TYR A 118 1.17 13.94 -0.05
CA TYR A 118 0.83 14.75 -1.21
C TYR A 118 -0.18 15.86 -0.88
N PHE A 119 -1.22 15.56 -0.11
CA PHE A 119 -2.18 16.57 0.32
C PHE A 119 -1.57 17.59 1.27
N ASN A 120 -0.71 17.16 2.20
CA ASN A 120 -0.04 18.06 3.13
C ASN A 120 0.90 19.04 2.41
N GLU A 121 1.66 18.56 1.42
CA GLU A 121 2.50 19.40 0.55
C GLU A 121 1.69 20.46 -0.22
N ASN A 122 0.43 20.13 -0.56
CA ASN A 122 -0.50 21.02 -1.24
C ASN A 122 -1.43 21.78 -0.27
N SER A 123 -1.11 21.84 1.02
CA SER A 123 -1.89 22.54 2.05
C SER A 123 -3.35 22.06 2.21
N ILE A 124 -3.63 20.83 1.81
CA ILE A 124 -4.94 20.20 2.00
C ILE A 124 -5.00 19.50 3.34
N ASN A 125 -5.80 20.03 4.25
CA ASN A 125 -6.10 19.40 5.52
C ASN A 125 -7.07 18.22 5.32
N VAL A 126 -6.54 17.00 5.45
CA VAL A 126 -7.29 15.76 5.37
C VAL A 126 -7.74 15.31 6.76
N ARG A 127 -9.05 15.16 6.95
CA ARG A 127 -9.66 14.69 8.20
C ARG A 127 -9.63 13.16 8.35
N GLY A 128 -9.48 12.44 7.25
CA GLY A 128 -9.36 10.99 7.27
C GLY A 128 -9.26 10.40 5.87
N ILE A 129 -8.45 9.34 5.76
CA ILE A 129 -8.31 8.51 4.56
C ILE A 129 -8.70 7.09 4.94
N LYS A 130 -9.51 6.45 4.11
CA LYS A 130 -9.90 5.06 4.29
C LYS A 130 -9.86 4.33 2.95
N ILE A 131 -9.14 3.22 2.90
CA ILE A 131 -9.23 2.29 1.78
C ILE A 131 -10.60 1.59 1.85
N ILE A 132 -11.38 1.68 0.76
CA ILE A 132 -12.72 1.11 0.62
C ILE A 132 -12.65 -0.26 -0.03
N THR A 133 -11.79 -0.42 -1.02
CA THR A 133 -11.62 -1.68 -1.74
C THR A 133 -10.20 -1.77 -2.26
N GLU A 134 -9.67 -2.98 -2.36
CA GLU A 134 -8.37 -3.25 -2.94
C GLU A 134 -8.50 -4.46 -3.85
N THR A 135 -7.98 -4.34 -5.07
CA THR A 135 -7.72 -5.50 -5.90
C THR A 135 -6.39 -6.10 -5.44
N LYS A 136 -6.48 -7.27 -4.83
CA LYS A 136 -5.33 -8.01 -4.30
C LYS A 136 -5.06 -9.21 -5.19
N ARG A 137 -3.81 -9.38 -5.60
CA ARG A 137 -3.33 -10.65 -6.12
C ARG A 137 -2.56 -11.36 -5.02
N GLU A 138 -3.24 -12.28 -4.34
CA GLU A 138 -2.63 -13.11 -3.31
C GLU A 138 -1.54 -13.98 -3.95
N PHE A 139 -0.32 -13.92 -3.42
CA PHE A 139 0.80 -14.68 -3.97
C PHE A 139 0.96 -16.02 -3.24
N ARG A 140 0.84 -16.03 -1.90
CA ARG A 140 0.77 -17.23 -1.06
C ARG A 140 0.11 -16.92 0.30
N LYS A 141 -1.00 -17.58 0.63
CA LYS A 141 -1.37 -17.82 2.03
C LYS A 141 -0.34 -18.75 2.66
N ILE A 142 0.43 -18.29 3.65
CA ILE A 142 1.17 -19.23 4.48
C ILE A 142 0.15 -19.92 5.36
N ILE A 143 -0.23 -21.14 4.98
CA ILE A 143 -0.75 -22.08 5.95
C ILE A 143 0.45 -22.43 6.82
N LEU A 144 0.49 -21.92 8.06
CA LEU A 144 1.37 -22.40 9.10
C LEU A 144 1.06 -23.89 9.35
N SER A 145 1.59 -24.78 8.53
CA SER A 145 1.70 -26.20 8.85
C SER A 145 2.95 -26.39 9.70
N LYS A 146 2.88 -25.91 10.95
CA LYS A 146 3.75 -26.42 12.01
C LYS A 146 2.92 -27.21 13.01
N GLY A 147 3.06 -28.54 12.93
CA GLY A 147 2.92 -29.41 14.09
C GLY A 147 1.72 -30.35 14.12
N ALA A 148 1.81 -31.45 13.37
CA ALA A 148 1.40 -32.76 13.89
C ALA A 148 2.36 -33.82 13.34
N SER A 149 3.63 -33.71 13.74
CA SER A 149 4.47 -34.88 13.89
C SER A 149 4.47 -35.22 15.39
N SER A 150 3.60 -36.15 15.75
CA SER A 150 3.72 -37.06 16.90
C SER A 150 2.88 -38.28 16.58
#